data_AF-A0A5A7Y2R7-F1
#
_entry.id   AF-A0A5A7Y2R7-F1
#
_cell.length_a   1.000
_cell.length_b   1.000
_cell.length_c   1.000
_cell.angle_alpha   90.00
_cell.angle_beta   90.00
_cell.angle_gamma   90.00
#
_symmetry.space_group_name_H-M   'P 1'
#
loop_
_entity.id
_entity.type
_entity.pdbx_description
1 polymer ?
#
loop_
_entity_poly.entity_id
_entity_poly.type
_entity_poly.pdbx_seq_one_letter_code
_entity_poly.pdbx_strand_id
1 'polypeptide(L)' 'MTASGVLVDAGVASVRRLGFCDATARCSCGWSGRRRLLVAAAEQDAWTHAMRDRCEVSSPLVLDW' A
#
# COMPACT_ATOMS: atom_id res chain seq x y z
N MET A 1 -26.73 16.54 -15.54
CA MET A 1 -25.43 15.86 -15.68
C MET A 1 -24.94 15.49 -14.29
N THR A 2 -25.25 14.28 -13.86
CA THR A 2 -25.00 13.75 -12.52
C THR A 2 -23.68 13.00 -12.49
N ALA A 3 -22.79 13.41 -11.60
CA ALA A 3 -22.20 12.54 -10.60
C ALA A 3 -21.48 13.43 -9.58
N SER A 4 -22.12 13.68 -8.44
CA SER A 4 -21.43 14.08 -7.21
C SER A 4 -20.52 12.91 -6.82
N GLY A 5 -19.31 12.89 -7.38
CA GLY A 5 -18.26 11.99 -6.92
C GLY A 5 -17.83 12.47 -5.55
N VAL A 6 -18.26 11.76 -4.51
CA VAL A 6 -17.57 11.82 -3.22
C VAL A 6 -16.10 11.51 -3.55
N LEU A 7 -15.22 12.50 -3.38
CA LEU A 7 -13.79 12.27 -3.36
C LEU A 7 -13.54 11.42 -2.12
N VAL A 8 -13.70 10.10 -2.25
CA VAL A 8 -13.23 9.17 -1.24
C VAL A 8 -11.72 9.33 -1.32
N ASP A 9 -11.14 9.99 -0.33
CA ASP A 9 -9.71 10.26 -0.27
C ASP A 9 -8.99 8.92 -0.51
N ALA A 10 -8.27 8.81 -1.63
CA ALA A 10 -7.68 7.56 -2.03
C ALA A 10 -6.67 7.14 -0.97
N GLY A 11 -6.73 5.89 -0.52
CA GLY A 11 -5.75 5.38 0.43
C GLY A 11 -4.34 5.43 -0.18
N VAL A 12 -3.30 5.60 0.63
CA VAL A 12 -1.90 5.57 0.20
C VAL A 12 -1.25 4.32 0.77
N ALA A 13 -0.84 3.42 -0.12
CA ALA A 13 -0.16 2.18 0.19
C ALA A 13 1.36 2.39 0.31
N SER A 14 1.96 1.85 1.35
CA SER A 14 3.40 1.89 1.59
C SER A 14 3.91 0.56 2.11
N VAL A 15 5.21 0.32 1.98
CA VAL A 15 5.92 -0.87 2.48
C VAL A 15 6.82 -0.46 3.62
N ARG A 16 6.81 -1.24 4.69
CA ARG A 16 7.73 -1.08 5.82
C ARG A 16 8.61 -2.33 5.96
N ARG A 17 9.91 -2.11 6.16
CA ARG A 17 10.83 -3.15 6.66
C ARG A 17 10.70 -3.23 8.18
N LEU A 18 10.46 -4.42 8.70
CA LEU A 18 10.32 -4.69 10.13
C LEU A 18 11.60 -5.31 10.74
N GLY A 19 12.59 -5.63 9.90
CA GLY A 19 13.85 -6.27 10.30
C GLY A 19 14.45 -7.11 9.17
N PHE A 20 15.37 -8.01 9.53
CA PHE A 20 15.94 -8.96 8.58
C PHE A 20 14.87 -9.92 8.07
N CYS A 21 14.72 -10.00 6.74
CA CYS A 21 13.72 -10.83 6.08
C CYS A 21 12.29 -10.64 6.61
N ASP A 22 11.90 -9.40 6.91
CA ASP A 22 10.54 -9.08 7.36
C ASP A 22 10.09 -7.74 6.77
N ALA A 23 9.11 -7.81 5.88
CA ALA A 23 8.51 -6.65 5.22
C ALA A 23 6.98 -6.83 5.12
N THR A 24 6.25 -5.72 5.20
CA THR A 24 4.78 -5.72 5.04
C THR A 24 4.31 -4.45 4.34
N ALA A 25 3.30 -4.59 3.48
CA ALA A 25 2.56 -3.46 2.92
C ALA A 25 1.40 -3.08 3.84
N ARG A 26 1.05 -1.79 3.89
CA ARG A 26 -0.14 -1.26 4.55
C ARG A 26 -0.69 -0.09 3.74
N CYS A 27 -1.96 0.22 3.90
CA CYS A 27 -2.58 1.38 3.26
C CYS A 27 -3.35 2.23 4.28
N SER A 28 -3.37 3.55 4.08
CA SER A 28 -4.17 4.46 4.92
C SER A 28 -5.68 4.21 4.83
N CYS A 29 -6.16 3.44 3.85
CA CYS A 29 -7.55 2.97 3.79
C CYS A 29 -7.90 1.88 4.83
N GLY A 30 -6.92 1.43 5.63
CA GLY A 30 -7.09 0.42 6.68
C GLY A 30 -6.65 -0.99 6.27
N TRP A 31 -6.31 -1.21 5.01
CA TRP A 31 -5.78 -2.50 4.55
C TRP A 31 -4.36 -2.77 5.07
N SER A 32 -4.06 -4.03 5.37
CA SER A 32 -2.72 -4.52 5.71
C SER A 32 -2.42 -5.83 4.97
N GLY A 33 -1.28 -5.88 4.30
CA GLY A 33 -0.79 -7.04 3.58
C GLY A 33 -0.28 -8.14 4.51
N ARG A 34 0.10 -9.27 3.91
CA ARG A 34 0.77 -10.37 4.63
C ARG A 34 2.22 -9.97 4.92
N ARG A 35 2.80 -10.51 5.99
CA ARG A 35 4.26 -10.44 6.21
C ARG A 35 4.97 -11.23 5.12
N ARG A 36 6.02 -10.65 4.56
CA ARG A 36 6.84 -11.22 3.49
C ARG A 36 8.31 -11.25 3.91
N LEU A 37 9.02 -12.28 3.47
CA LEU A 37 10.47 -12.37 3.67
C LEU A 37 11.23 -11.38 2.77
N LEU A 38 10.69 -11.10 1.57
CA LEU A 38 11.31 -10.22 0.59
C LEU A 38 10.53 -8.91 0.48
N VAL A 39 11.24 -7.78 0.51
CA VAL A 39 10.66 -6.43 0.31
C VAL A 39 9.92 -6.36 -1.03
N ALA A 40 10.49 -6.92 -2.09
CA ALA A 40 9.86 -6.96 -3.41
C ALA A 40 8.47 -7.64 -3.40
N ALA A 41 8.27 -8.69 -2.59
CA ALA A 41 6.97 -9.33 -2.46
C ALA A 41 5.96 -8.44 -1.70
N ALA A 42 6.43 -7.65 -0.73
CA ALA A 42 5.58 -6.66 -0.05
C ALA A 42 5.23 -5.49 -0.99
N GLU A 43 6.15 -5.05 -1.84
CA GLU A 43 5.87 -4.05 -2.89
C GLU A 43 4.81 -4.53 -3.87
N GLN A 44 4.87 -5.80 -4.29
CA GLN A 44 3.83 -6.41 -5.13
C GLN A 44 2.46 -6.41 -4.45
N ASP A 45 2.40 -6.68 -3.15
CA ASP A 45 1.15 -6.62 -2.39
C ASP A 45 0.60 -5.18 -2.36
N ALA A 46 1.46 -4.17 -2.16
CA ALA A 46 1.07 -2.75 -2.17
C ALA A 46 0.51 -2.32 -3.53
N TRP A 47 1.21 -2.62 -4.62
CA TRP A 47 0.75 -2.31 -5.98
C TRP A 47 -0.55 -3.03 -6.33
N THR A 48 -0.65 -4.31 -5.98
CA THR A 48 -1.86 -5.12 -6.24
C THR A 48 -3.06 -4.53 -5.53
N HIS A 49 -2.91 -4.11 -4.27
CA HIS A 49 -3.96 -3.43 -3.52
C HIS A 49 -4.32 -2.08 -4.14
N ALA A 50 -3.32 -1.21 -4.39
CA ALA A 50 -3.51 0.10 -5.00
C ALA A 50 -4.36 0.03 -6.28
N MET A 51 -3.99 -0.85 -7.20
CA MET A 51 -4.72 -1.05 -8.46
C MET A 51 -6.13 -1.61 -8.28
N ARG A 52 -6.33 -2.56 -7.35
CA ARG A 52 -7.64 -3.21 -7.14
C ARG A 52 -8.65 -2.29 -6.45
N ASP A 53 -8.18 -1.56 -5.44
CA ASP A 53 -9.02 -0.79 -4.53
C ASP A 53 -9.01 0.71 -4.83
N ARG A 54 -8.39 1.11 -5.96
CA ARG A 54 -8.22 2.52 -6.38
C ARG A 54 -7.53 3.39 -5.33
N CYS A 55 -6.55 2.80 -4.65
CA CYS A 55 -5.62 3.50 -3.77
C CYS A 55 -4.36 3.87 -4.57
N GLU A 56 -3.55 4.77 -4.03
CA GLU A 56 -2.26 5.16 -4.58
C GLU A 56 -1.11 4.45 -3.86
N VAL A 57 0.09 4.51 -4.42
CA VAL A 57 1.32 4.10 -3.71
C VAL A 57 2.06 5.34 -3.22
N SER A 58 2.72 5.24 -2.06
CA SER A 58 3.59 6.31 -1.59
C SER A 58 4.83 6.48 -2.48
N SER A 59 5.39 7.68 -2.48
CA SER A 59 6.71 7.97 -3.04
C SER A 59 7.59 8.58 -1.94
N PRO A 60 8.59 7.84 -1.42
CA PRO A 60 8.99 6.48 -1.80
C PRO A 60 7.99 5.39 -1.37
N LEU A 61 7.95 4.26 -2.09
CA LEU A 61 7.08 3.13 -1.75
C LEU A 61 7.54 2.39 -0.49
N VAL A 62 8.86 2.24 -0.33
CA VAL A 62 9.47 1.63 0.85
C VAL A 62 9.88 2.75 1.79
N LEU A 63 9.40 2.68 3.03
CA LEU A 63 9.71 3.62 4.10
C LEU A 63 10.78 2.99 5.00
N ASP A 64 11.91 3.69 5.17
CA ASP A 64 13.12 3.16 5.83
C ASP A 64 13.27 3.57 7.30
N TRP A 65 12.21 4.09 7.94
CA TRP A 65 12.23 4.59 9.32
C TRP A 65 11.44 3.73 10.32
#